data_AF-A0A8B7YYY7-F1
#
_entry.id   AF-A0A8B7YYY7-F1
#
_cell.length_a   1.000
_cell.length_b   1.000
_cell.length_c   1.000
_cell.angle_alpha   90.00
_cell.angle_beta   90.00
_cell.angle_gamma   90.00
#
_symmetry.space_group_name_H-M   'P 1'
#
loop_
_entity.id
_entity.type
_entity.pdbx_description
1 polymer ?
#
loop_
_entity_poly.entity_id
_entity_poly.type
_entity_poly.pdbx_seq_one_letter_code
_entity_poly.pdbx_strand_id
1 'polypeptide(L)'
;MQVNLVTEYCVKKVIVHKRANCTSEHLTGAVVRGGTSSTSLNNGVCGTPLTARQAEVPRSTVDFICDPPMTAKFVTVDIPLLRVSQKPPCEVTIVQATPGPC
;
A
#
# COMPACT_ATOMS: atom_id res chain seq x y z
N MET A 1 7.18 -2.97 0.23
CA MET A 1 7.39 -2.84 -1.24
C MET A 1 7.11 -1.41 -1.64
N GLN A 2 7.98 -0.78 -2.45
CA GLN A 2 7.85 0.63 -2.84
C GLN A 2 7.69 0.77 -4.35
N VAL A 3 6.75 1.62 -4.75
CA VAL A 3 6.47 2.04 -6.12
C VAL A 3 6.95 3.48 -6.27
N ASN A 4 7.79 3.74 -7.26
CA ASN A 4 8.23 5.08 -7.65
C ASN A 4 7.42 5.53 -8.86
N LEU A 5 6.61 6.57 -8.70
CA LEU A 5 5.79 7.17 -9.75
C LEU A 5 6.66 8.08 -10.62
N VAL A 6 6.26 8.24 -11.88
CA VAL A 6 6.98 9.07 -12.86
C VAL A 6 7.06 10.54 -12.40
N THR A 7 6.02 11.00 -11.70
CA THR A 7 5.89 12.34 -11.14
C THR A 7 5.08 12.27 -9.85
N GLU A 8 4.78 13.41 -9.23
CA GLU A 8 3.84 13.50 -8.14
C GLU A 8 2.40 13.34 -8.62
N TYR A 9 1.62 12.58 -7.86
CA TYR A 9 0.20 12.40 -8.09
C TYR A 9 -0.60 12.69 -6.83
N CYS A 10 -1.82 13.17 -7.03
CA CYS A 10 -2.83 13.25 -5.99
C CYS A 10 -3.52 11.89 -5.90
N VAL A 11 -3.13 11.11 -4.91
CA VAL A 11 -3.59 9.74 -4.69
C VAL A 11 -4.82 9.77 -3.79
N LYS A 12 -5.93 9.25 -4.31
CA LYS A 12 -7.21 9.12 -3.58
C LYS A 12 -7.48 7.68 -3.14
N LYS A 13 -7.00 6.72 -3.92
CA LYS A 13 -7.23 5.29 -3.69
C LYS A 13 -6.05 4.46 -4.17
N VAL A 14 -5.62 3.53 -3.34
CA VAL A 14 -4.62 2.50 -3.67
C VAL A 14 -5.30 1.13 -3.61
N ILE A 15 -5.07 0.29 -4.63
CA ILE A 15 -5.63 -1.06 -4.69
C ILE A 15 -4.49 -2.07 -4.59
N VAL A 16 -4.54 -2.90 -3.56
CA VAL A 16 -3.55 -3.96 -3.37
C VAL A 16 -4.12 -5.26 -3.89
N HIS A 17 -3.45 -5.85 -4.89
CA HIS A 17 -3.81 -7.13 -5.49
C HIS A 17 -3.04 -8.26 -4.79
N LYS A 18 -3.73 -9.03 -3.97
CA LYS A 18 -3.11 -10.14 -3.25
C LYS A 18 -2.92 -11.34 -4.15
N ARG A 19 -1.72 -11.92 -4.11
CA ARG A 19 -1.42 -13.20 -4.77
C ARG A 19 -1.86 -14.38 -3.91
N ALA A 20 -1.94 -15.57 -4.51
CA ALA A 20 -2.37 -16.79 -3.81
C ALA A 20 -1.47 -17.20 -2.63
N ASN A 21 -0.23 -16.71 -2.60
CA ASN A 21 0.79 -16.99 -1.59
C ASN A 21 0.88 -15.90 -0.50
N CYS A 22 -0.01 -14.90 -0.48
CA CYS A 22 -0.10 -13.92 0.60
C CYS A 22 -1.01 -14.48 1.70
N THR A 23 -0.42 -15.00 2.79
CA THR A 23 -1.16 -15.50 3.96
C THR A 23 -1.50 -14.36 4.93
N SER A 24 -2.59 -14.53 5.71
CA SER A 24 -3.10 -13.54 6.67
C SER A 24 -2.07 -13.06 7.69
N GLU A 25 -1.24 -14.00 8.16
CA GLU A 25 -0.23 -13.77 9.20
C GLU A 25 0.81 -12.71 8.78
N HIS A 26 1.05 -12.56 7.47
CA HIS A 26 2.00 -11.59 6.95
C HIS A 26 1.38 -10.25 6.58
N LEU A 27 0.06 -10.14 6.41
CA LEU A 27 -0.57 -8.90 5.90
C LEU A 27 -1.44 -8.20 6.92
N THR A 28 -1.76 -8.85 8.03
CA THR A 28 -2.52 -8.22 9.11
C THR A 28 -1.74 -7.02 9.65
N GLY A 29 -2.38 -5.86 9.67
CA GLY A 29 -1.76 -4.60 10.08
C GLY A 29 -0.93 -3.91 8.99
N ALA A 30 -0.87 -4.45 7.77
CA ALA A 30 -0.21 -3.77 6.65
C ALA A 30 -0.86 -2.40 6.37
N VAL A 31 -0.03 -1.38 6.14
CA VAL A 31 -0.46 -0.02 5.84
C VAL A 31 0.10 0.43 4.49
N VAL A 32 -0.67 1.26 3.78
CA VAL A 32 -0.14 1.99 2.63
C VAL A 32 0.41 3.31 3.13
N ARG A 33 1.61 3.68 2.66
CA ARG A 33 2.22 4.98 2.89
C ARG A 33 2.44 5.69 1.57
N GLY A 34 2.12 6.97 1.50
CA GLY A 34 2.30 7.82 0.30
C GLY A 34 3.02 9.11 0.65
N GLY A 35 3.90 9.57 -0.23
CA GLY A 35 4.56 10.87 -0.06
C GLY A 35 5.67 11.13 -1.06
N THR A 36 6.42 12.21 -0.86
CA THR A 36 7.51 12.63 -1.75
C THR A 36 8.88 12.17 -1.26
N SER A 37 8.97 11.56 -0.06
CA SER A 37 10.21 10.99 0.46
C SER A 37 10.45 9.60 -0.13
N SER A 38 11.69 9.32 -0.53
CA SER A 38 12.14 7.97 -0.87
C SER A 38 12.20 7.05 0.36
N THR A 39 12.18 7.61 1.56
CA THR A 39 12.14 6.88 2.83
C THR A 39 10.69 6.71 3.27
N SER A 40 10.16 5.49 3.19
CA SER A 40 8.74 5.19 3.43
C SER A 40 8.22 5.65 4.80
N LEU A 41 9.03 5.56 5.86
CA LEU A 41 8.64 5.97 7.22
C LEU A 41 8.42 7.48 7.37
N ASN A 42 8.97 8.28 6.45
CA ASN A 42 8.77 9.73 6.41
C ASN A 42 7.50 10.13 5.64
N ASN A 43 6.80 9.16 5.05
CA ASN A 43 5.60 9.37 4.27
C ASN A 43 4.33 9.12 5.12
N GLY A 44 3.26 9.83 4.78
CA GLY A 44 1.96 9.73 5.47
C GLY A 44 1.29 8.38 5.22
N VAL A 45 0.42 7.96 6.13
CA VAL A 45 -0.38 6.74 5.98
C VAL A 45 -1.64 7.05 5.17
N CYS A 46 -1.92 6.22 4.16
CA CYS A 46 -3.17 6.23 3.41
C CYS A 46 -4.12 5.17 3.97
N GLY A 47 -5.28 5.62 4.43
CA GLY A 47 -6.34 4.75 4.92
C GLY A 47 -6.00 4.05 6.23
N THR A 48 -6.62 2.91 6.46
CA THR A 48 -6.46 2.13 7.70
C THR A 48 -5.63 0.87 7.48
N PRO A 49 -5.01 0.33 8.54
CA PRO A 49 -4.30 -0.94 8.47
C PRO A 49 -5.21 -2.10 8.05
N LEU A 50 -4.67 -3.08 7.33
CA LEU A 50 -5.41 -4.30 6.98
C LEU A 50 -5.88 -5.04 8.24
N THR A 51 -7.16 -5.38 8.25
CA THR A 51 -7.71 -6.31 9.26
C THR A 51 -7.31 -7.76 8.95
N ALA A 52 -7.32 -8.63 9.96
CA ALA A 52 -7.05 -10.06 9.78
C ALA A 52 -7.99 -10.72 8.76
N ARG A 53 -9.28 -10.37 8.79
CA ARG A 53 -10.28 -10.84 7.82
C ARG A 53 -9.94 -10.40 6.40
N GLN A 54 -9.55 -9.13 6.21
CA GLN A 54 -9.14 -8.64 4.91
C GLN A 54 -7.83 -9.27 4.45
N ALA A 55 -6.92 -9.61 5.36
CA ALA A 55 -5.65 -10.26 5.05
C ALA A 55 -5.82 -11.73 4.64
N GLU A 56 -6.78 -12.45 5.24
CA GLU A 56 -7.01 -13.89 5.07
C GLU A 56 -7.43 -14.32 3.66
N VAL A 57 -8.23 -13.52 2.95
CA VAL A 57 -8.80 -13.94 1.66
C VAL A 57 -7.71 -14.00 0.58
N PRO A 58 -7.25 -15.17 0.10
CA PRO A 58 -6.24 -15.22 -0.95
C PRO A 58 -6.82 -14.75 -2.29
N ARG A 59 -5.96 -14.31 -3.22
CA ARG A 59 -6.38 -13.88 -4.58
C ARG A 59 -7.48 -12.80 -4.60
N SER A 60 -7.47 -11.89 -3.62
CA SER A 60 -8.42 -10.79 -3.54
C SER A 60 -7.77 -9.42 -3.69
N THR A 61 -8.59 -8.39 -3.85
CA THR A 61 -8.18 -6.99 -3.84
C THR A 61 -8.54 -6.33 -2.51
N VAL A 62 -7.67 -5.44 -2.02
CA VAL A 62 -7.95 -4.60 -0.86
C VAL A 62 -7.80 -3.14 -1.26
N ASP A 63 -8.85 -2.37 -0.97
CA ASP A 63 -8.90 -0.95 -1.25
C ASP A 63 -8.44 -0.15 -0.02
N PHE A 64 -7.50 0.77 -0.24
CA PHE A 64 -7.09 1.77 0.72
C PHE A 64 -7.56 3.12 0.22
N ILE A 65 -8.48 3.74 0.96
CA ILE A 65 -8.97 5.08 0.67
C ILE A 65 -8.09 6.08 1.39
N CYS A 66 -7.47 7.00 0.64
CA CYS A 66 -6.70 8.10 1.20
C CYS A 66 -7.66 9.29 1.38
N ASP A 67 -8.13 9.49 2.61
CA ASP A 67 -9.00 10.60 2.98
C ASP A 67 -8.40 11.37 4.17
N PRO A 68 -7.88 12.60 3.99
CA PRO A 68 -7.89 13.35 2.73
C PRO A 68 -6.96 12.75 1.65
N PRO A 69 -7.18 13.05 0.36
CA PRO A 69 -6.25 12.71 -0.71
C PRO A 69 -4.84 13.20 -0.40
N MET A 70 -3.82 12.46 -0.87
CA MET A 70 -2.43 12.76 -0.55
C MET A 70 -1.54 12.90 -1.79
N THR A 71 -0.63 13.87 -1.74
CA THR A 71 0.42 14.02 -2.76
C THR A 71 1.49 12.96 -2.55
N ALA A 72 1.73 12.12 -3.56
CA ALA A 72 2.72 11.06 -3.50
C ALA A 72 3.51 10.95 -4.81
N LYS A 73 4.83 10.82 -4.68
CA LYS A 73 5.74 10.29 -5.72
C LYS A 73 6.13 8.85 -5.42
N PHE A 74 6.20 8.50 -4.13
CA PHE A 74 6.49 7.17 -3.64
C PHE A 74 5.28 6.62 -2.90
N VAL A 75 4.86 5.42 -3.28
CA VAL A 75 3.80 4.67 -2.58
C VAL A 75 4.40 3.37 -2.08
N THR A 76 4.29 3.10 -0.79
CA THR A 76 4.87 1.92 -0.14
C THR A 76 3.79 1.15 0.57
N VAL A 77 3.71 -0.17 0.34
CA VAL A 77 3.01 -1.07 1.26
C VAL A 77 4.01 -1.51 2.32
N ASP A 78 3.77 -1.02 3.53
CA ASP A 78 4.55 -1.29 4.73
C ASP A 78 3.86 -2.40 5.51
N ILE A 79 4.59 -3.48 5.75
CA ILE A 79 4.08 -4.70 6.34
C ILE A 79 4.75 -4.85 7.70
N PRO A 80 4.01 -4.87 8.82
CA PRO A 80 4.59 -5.08 10.14
C PRO A 80 5.34 -6.42 10.16
N LEU A 81 6.67 -6.35 10.23
CA LEU A 81 7.53 -7.53 10.16
C LEU A 81 7.51 -8.29 11.49
N LEU A 82 6.45 -9.04 11.76
CA LEU A 82 6.52 -10.19 12.63
C LEU A 82 6.99 -11.39 11.79
N ARG A 83 8.32 -11.48 11.66
CA ARG A 83 9.12 -12.64 11.24
C ARG A 83 9.49 -12.73 9.75
N VAL A 84 10.81 -12.82 9.57
CA VAL A 84 11.60 -12.94 8.36
C VAL A 84 11.14 -14.16 7.56
N SER A 85 10.68 -13.97 6.31
CA SER A 85 10.69 -15.00 5.28
C SER A 85 10.64 -14.36 3.89
N GLN A 86 11.67 -14.64 3.10
CA GLN A 86 11.86 -14.21 1.72
C GLN A 86 10.79 -14.85 0.81
N LYS A 87 9.66 -14.18 0.54
CA LYS A 87 8.70 -14.62 -0.50
C LYS A 87 7.97 -13.40 -1.07
N PRO A 88 7.73 -13.34 -2.40
CA PRO A 88 7.67 -12.08 -3.13
C PRO A 88 6.41 -11.28 -2.82
N PRO A 89 6.49 -9.95 -2.98
CA PRO A 89 5.48 -9.05 -2.48
C PRO A 89 4.16 -9.26 -3.24
N CYS A 90 3.06 -9.22 -2.50
CA CYS A 90 1.74 -8.90 -3.06
C CYS A 90 1.89 -7.77 -4.09
N GLU A 91 1.20 -7.87 -5.23
CA GLU A 91 1.31 -6.87 -6.30
C GLU A 91 0.43 -5.67 -5.95
N VAL A 92 0.93 -4.47 -6.19
CA VAL A 92 0.24 -3.24 -5.81
C VAL A 92 -0.06 -2.47 -7.08
N THR A 93 -1.32 -2.11 -7.28
CA THR A 93 -1.78 -1.37 -8.44
C THR A 93 -2.51 -0.11 -7.96
N ILE A 94 -2.06 1.06 -8.38
CA ILE A 94 -2.69 2.32 -8.00
C ILE A 94 -3.74 2.63 -9.07
N VAL A 95 -5.01 2.74 -8.67
CA VAL A 95 -6.13 2.80 -9.63
C VAL A 95 -6.82 4.16 -9.67
N GLN A 96 -6.57 5.06 -8.70
CA GLN A 96 -7.10 6.44 -8.78
C GLN A 96 -6.10 7.47 -8.28
N ALA A 97 -5.33 8.00 -9.23
CA ALA A 97 -4.38 9.07 -9.01
C ALA A 97 -4.49 10.09 -10.15
N THR A 98 -4.61 11.38 -9.83
CA THR A 98 -4.54 12.45 -10.83
C THR A 98 -3.12 13.01 -10.87
N PRO A 99 -2.50 13.23 -12.04
CA PRO A 99 -1.18 13.86 -12.12
C PRO A 99 -1.17 15.23 -11.45
N GLY A 100 -0.07 15.55 -10.75
CA GLY A 100 0.08 16.78 -9.97
C GLY A 100 -0.24 16.60 -8.48
N PRO A 101 0.08 17.60 -7.65
CA PRO A 101 -0.20 17.55 -6.22
C PRO A 101 -1.71 17.59 -5.93
N CYS A 102 -2.11 17.01 -4.79
CA CYS A 102 -3.29 17.47 -4.06
C CYS A 102 -2.96 18.85 -3.45
#